data_AF-A0A3D4VRR1-F1
#
_entry.id   AF-A0A3D4VRR1-F1
#
_cell.length_a   1.000
_cell.length_b   1.000
_cell.length_c   1.000
_cell.angle_alpha   90.00
_cell.angle_beta   90.00
_cell.angle_gamma   90.00
#
_symmetry.space_group_name_H-M   'P 1'
#
loop_
_entity.id
_entity.type
_entity.pdbx_description
1 polymer ?
#
loop_
_entity_poly.entity_id
_entity_poly.type
_entity_poly.pdbx_seq_one_letter_code
_entity_poly.pdbx_strand_id
1 'polypeptide(L)'
;MKRLTVNSDGKWQLNEGVDVNDAIERLAKYEEFQAKMIDSQGEIVEELAKLRAEGKEKTVQYRELFTKKLLTNNVLAFLRYHGIKED
;
A
#
# COMPACT_ATOMS: atom_id res chain seq x y z
N MET A 1 6.22 14.65 -10.28
CA MET A 1 4.99 14.68 -9.45
C MET A 1 4.98 16.00 -8.69
N LYS A 2 3.94 16.84 -8.80
CA LYS A 2 3.87 18.12 -8.08
C LYS A 2 3.77 17.84 -6.57
N ARG A 3 4.65 18.46 -5.79
CA ARG A 3 4.64 18.34 -4.33
C ARG A 3 3.62 19.33 -3.77
N LEU A 4 2.61 18.83 -3.06
CA LEU A 4 1.54 19.65 -2.48
C LEU A 4 1.88 20.17 -1.09
N THR A 5 2.80 19.48 -0.39
CA THR A 5 3.16 19.78 0.99
C THR A 5 4.64 20.13 1.17
N VAL A 6 4.90 21.12 2.01
CA VAL A 6 6.25 21.48 2.49
C VAL A 6 6.36 21.11 3.97
N ASN A 7 7.56 20.70 4.38
CA ASN A 7 7.86 20.50 5.79
C ASN A 7 8.59 21.75 6.28
N SER A 8 7.97 22.48 7.21
CA SER A 8 8.56 23.62 7.88
C SER A 8 8.61 23.32 9.38
N ASP A 9 9.82 23.26 9.95
CA ASP A 9 10.06 22.96 11.37
C ASP A 9 9.33 21.70 11.88
N GLY A 10 9.31 20.63 11.09
CA GLY A 10 8.68 19.36 11.46
C GLY A 10 7.15 19.33 11.29
N LYS A 11 6.53 20.44 10.84
CA LYS A 11 5.09 20.51 10.54
C LYS A 11 4.88 20.51 9.04
N TRP A 12 3.95 19.67 8.59
CA TRP A 12 3.53 19.64 7.19
C TRP A 12 2.52 20.76 6.92
N GLN A 13 2.77 21.55 5.89
CA GLN A 13 1.90 22.64 5.44
C GLN A 13 1.66 22.52 3.94
N LEU A 14 0.54 23.08 3.46
CA LEU A 14 0.29 23.17 2.03
C LEU A 14 1.19 24.23 1.40
N ASN A 15 1.66 23.95 0.18
CA ASN A 15 2.36 24.95 -0.61
C ASN A 15 1.42 26.10 -1.01
N GLU A 16 2.00 27.29 -1.18
CA GLU A 16 1.26 28.46 -1.62
C GLU A 16 0.56 28.20 -2.97
N GLY A 17 -0.71 28.57 -3.06
CA GLY A 17 -1.54 28.36 -4.25
C GLY A 17 -2.01 26.91 -4.49
N VAL A 18 -1.86 26.01 -3.51
CA VAL A 18 -2.48 24.68 -3.56
C VAL A 18 -3.88 24.74 -2.97
N ASP A 19 -4.88 24.24 -3.71
CA ASP A 19 -6.22 24.04 -3.18
C ASP A 19 -6.20 22.92 -2.12
N VAL A 20 -6.82 23.20 -0.97
CA VAL A 20 -7.00 22.23 0.10
C VAL A 20 -7.78 21.01 -0.39
N ASN A 21 -8.77 21.20 -1.27
CA ASN A 21 -9.57 20.09 -1.81
C ASN A 21 -8.72 19.13 -2.65
N ASP A 22 -7.81 19.65 -3.48
CA ASP A 22 -6.86 18.83 -4.26
C ASP A 22 -5.96 18.00 -3.34
N ALA A 23 -5.53 18.57 -2.21
CA ALA A 23 -4.71 17.88 -1.24
C ALA A 23 -5.49 16.77 -0.51
N ILE A 24 -6.74 17.05 -0.13
CA ILE A 24 -7.65 16.07 0.51
C ILE A 24 -7.96 14.94 -0.45
N GLU A 25 -8.32 15.22 -1.71
CA GLU A 25 -8.65 14.17 -2.68
C GLU A 25 -7.46 13.25 -2.94
N ARG A 26 -6.24 13.81 -2.98
CA ARG A 26 -5.03 13.01 -3.13
C ARG A 26 -4.73 12.16 -1.90
N LEU A 27 -5.01 12.67 -0.70
CA LEU A 27 -4.87 11.91 0.54
C LEU A 27 -5.87 10.75 0.57
N ALA A 28 -7.14 11.01 0.24
CA ALA A 28 -8.18 9.97 0.18
C ALA A 28 -7.83 8.86 -0.82
N LYS A 29 -7.33 9.20 -2.02
CA LYS A 29 -6.87 8.20 -3.00
C LYS A 29 -5.71 7.35 -2.48
N TYR A 30 -4.86 7.93 -1.64
CA TYR A 30 -3.74 7.21 -1.04
C TYR A 30 -4.22 6.26 0.07
N GLU A 31 -5.14 6.71 0.93
CA GLU A 31 -5.80 5.88 1.95
C GLU A 31 -6.54 4.71 1.31
N GLU A 32 -7.35 4.95 0.27
CA GLU A 32 -8.03 3.88 -0.48
C GLU A 32 -7.05 2.89 -1.12
N PHE A 33 -5.93 3.39 -1.66
CA PHE A 33 -4.90 2.54 -2.24
C PHE A 33 -4.26 1.64 -1.17
N GLN A 34 -3.95 2.20 0.00
CA GLN A 34 -3.41 1.45 1.13
C GLN A 34 -4.38 0.38 1.61
N ALA A 35 -5.65 0.73 1.80
CA ALA A 35 -6.70 -0.21 2.19
C ALA A 35 -6.83 -1.36 1.18
N LYS A 36 -6.94 -1.05 -0.12
CA LYS A 36 -6.99 -2.06 -1.19
C LYS A 36 -5.74 -2.96 -1.23
N MET A 37 -4.55 -2.41 -0.94
CA MET A 37 -3.34 -3.24 -0.84
C MET A 37 -3.41 -4.23 0.32
N ILE A 38 -3.93 -3.82 1.48
CA ILE A 38 -4.11 -4.69 2.65
C ILE A 38 -5.14 -5.78 2.35
N ASP A 39 -6.29 -5.43 1.77
CA ASP A 39 -7.32 -6.40 1.41
C ASP A 39 -6.80 -7.42 0.39
N SER A 40 -6.16 -6.94 -0.67
CA SER A 40 -5.57 -7.83 -1.70
C SER A 40 -4.50 -8.76 -1.12
N GLN A 41 -3.80 -8.33 -0.07
CA GLN A 41 -2.86 -9.19 0.63
C GLN A 41 -3.57 -10.32 1.36
N GLY A 42 -4.68 -10.03 2.05
CA GLY A 42 -5.52 -11.03 2.71
C GLY A 42 -5.98 -12.11 1.74
N GLU A 43 -6.56 -11.69 0.61
CA GLU A 43 -7.02 -12.60 -0.46
C GLU A 43 -5.90 -13.48 -1.01
N ILE A 44 -4.72 -12.90 -1.27
CA ILE A 44 -3.55 -13.67 -1.76
C ILE A 44 -3.10 -14.70 -0.72
N VAL A 45 -3.13 -14.36 0.57
CA VAL A 45 -2.73 -15.29 1.64
C VAL A 45 -3.71 -16.47 1.71
N GLU A 46 -5.02 -16.22 1.60
CA GLU A 46 -6.03 -17.27 1.56
C GLU A 46 -5.85 -18.19 0.35
N GLU A 47 -5.63 -17.61 -0.84
CA GLU A 47 -5.46 -18.39 -2.07
C GLU A 47 -4.17 -19.23 -2.06
N LEU A 48 -3.08 -18.68 -1.52
CA LEU A 48 -1.84 -19.44 -1.30
C LEU A 48 -2.04 -20.59 -0.30
N ALA A 49 -2.88 -20.41 0.72
CA ALA A 49 -3.20 -21.46 1.68
C ALA A 49 -3.99 -22.61 1.03
N LYS A 50 -4.97 -22.28 0.17
CA LYS A 50 -5.71 -23.29 -0.63
C LYS A 50 -4.78 -24.07 -1.55
N LEU A 51 -3.95 -23.37 -2.33
CA LEU A 51 -2.99 -24.01 -3.25
C LEU A 51 -1.99 -24.90 -2.50
N ARG A 52 -1.58 -24.51 -1.28
CA ARG A 52 -0.74 -25.36 -0.42
C ARG A 52 -1.47 -26.61 0.05
N ALA A 53 -2.72 -26.50 0.49
CA ALA A 53 -3.53 -27.65 0.88
C ALA A 53 -3.73 -28.65 -0.27
N GLU A 54 -3.78 -28.15 -1.51
CA GLU A 54 -3.86 -28.96 -2.73
C GLU A 54 -2.49 -29.49 -3.22
N GLY A 55 -1.38 -29.17 -2.54
CA GLY A 55 -0.02 -29.58 -2.95
C GLY A 55 0.52 -28.87 -4.19
N LYS A 56 -0.08 -27.75 -4.61
CA LYS A 56 0.23 -27.01 -5.86
C LYS A 56 1.31 -25.94 -5.71
N GLU A 57 2.22 -26.07 -4.74
CA GLU A 57 3.25 -25.07 -4.43
C GLU A 57 4.27 -24.84 -5.56
N LYS A 58 4.43 -25.80 -6.48
CA LYS A 58 5.39 -25.71 -7.60
C LYS A 58 4.80 -25.09 -8.88
N THR A 59 3.50 -24.78 -8.87
CA THR A 59 2.81 -24.20 -10.05
C THR A 59 3.28 -22.77 -10.34
N VAL A 60 3.05 -22.32 -11.58
CA VAL A 60 3.31 -20.91 -11.97
C VAL A 60 2.42 -19.98 -11.17
N GLN A 61 1.13 -20.29 -11.06
CA GLN A 61 0.15 -19.53 -10.27
C GLN A 61 0.61 -19.31 -8.82
N TYR A 62 1.10 -20.35 -8.15
CA TYR A 62 1.61 -20.21 -6.78
C TYR A 62 2.80 -19.24 -6.71
N ARG A 63 3.75 -19.35 -7.64
CA ARG A 63 4.94 -18.48 -7.68
C ARG A 63 4.57 -17.02 -7.95
N GLU A 64 3.63 -16.77 -8.85
CA GLU A 64 3.12 -15.42 -9.14
C GLU A 64 2.43 -14.80 -7.92
N LEU A 65 1.52 -15.55 -7.28
CA LEU A 65 0.84 -15.10 -6.06
C LEU A 65 1.83 -14.88 -4.90
N PHE A 66 2.81 -15.75 -4.74
CA PHE A 66 3.85 -15.62 -3.72
C PHE A 66 4.72 -14.38 -3.96
N THR A 67 5.10 -14.12 -5.21
CA THR A 67 5.85 -12.92 -5.59
C THR A 67 5.03 -11.66 -5.33
N LYS A 68 3.74 -11.66 -5.71
CA LYS A 68 2.82 -10.55 -5.44
C LYS A 68 2.71 -10.28 -3.94
N LYS A 69 2.58 -11.33 -3.12
CA LYS A 69 2.58 -11.22 -1.65
C LYS A 69 3.85 -10.55 -1.13
N LEU A 70 5.03 -10.96 -1.61
CA LEU A 70 6.31 -10.38 -1.19
C LEU A 70 6.43 -8.91 -1.56
N LEU A 71 6.05 -8.54 -2.78
CA LEU A 71 6.07 -7.15 -3.24
C LEU A 71 5.13 -6.28 -2.40
N THR A 72 3.90 -6.74 -2.18
CA THR A 72 2.92 -6.04 -1.33
C THR A 72 3.43 -5.87 0.10
N ASN A 73 4.02 -6.92 0.68
CA ASN A 73 4.65 -6.84 2.01
C ASN A 73 5.77 -5.82 2.08
N ASN A 74 6.61 -5.77 1.05
CA ASN A 74 7.72 -4.83 0.99
C ASN A 74 7.21 -3.39 0.96
N VAL A 75 6.23 -3.09 0.09
CA VAL A 75 5.61 -1.77 0.01
C VAL A 75 4.99 -1.37 1.34
N LEU A 76 4.16 -2.24 1.94
CA LEU A 76 3.56 -1.97 3.25
C LEU A 76 4.63 -1.78 4.34
N ALA A 77 5.74 -2.51 4.30
CA ALA A 77 6.86 -2.31 5.23
C ALA A 77 7.50 -0.94 5.08
N PHE A 78 7.71 -0.46 3.85
CA PHE A 78 8.18 0.91 3.61
C PHE A 78 7.21 1.95 4.14
N LEU A 79 5.90 1.78 3.93
CA LEU A 79 4.90 2.71 4.47
C LEU A 79 4.96 2.79 6.01
N ARG A 80 5.06 1.63 6.67
CA ARG A 80 5.23 1.54 8.13
C ARG A 80 6.51 2.22 8.62
N TYR A 81 7.62 2.00 7.93
CA TYR A 81 8.91 2.60 8.28
C TYR A 81 8.86 4.13 8.24
N HIS A 82 8.11 4.69 7.29
CA HIS A 82 7.92 6.14 7.16
C HIS A 82 6.84 6.72 8.07
N GLY A 83 6.28 5.93 9.00
CA GLY A 83 5.27 6.38 9.94
C GLY A 83 3.89 6.62 9.30
N ILE A 84 3.68 6.14 8.07
CA ILE A 84 2.39 6.20 7.36
C ILE A 84 1.58 4.95 7.73
N LYS A 85 1.33 4.79 9.02
CA LYS A 85 0.41 3.78 9.55
C LYS A 85 -0.91 4.46 9.88
N GLU A 86 -2.00 3.87 9.40
CA GLU A 86 -3.26 3.87 10.14
C GLU A 86 -3.08 2.91 11.34
N ASP A 87 -3.55 3.34 12.52
CA ASP A 87 -3.83 2.44 13.65
C ASP A 87 -5.10 1.63 13.36
#